data_AF-A0A2G6VYC5-F1
#
_entry.id   AF-A0A2G6VYC5-F1
#
_cell.length_a   1.000
_cell.length_b   1.000
_cell.length_c   1.000
_cell.angle_alpha   90.00
_cell.angle_beta   90.00
_cell.angle_gamma   90.00
#
_symmetry.space_group_name_H-M   'P 1'
#
loop_
_entity.id
_entity.type
_entity.pdbx_description
1 polymer ?
#
loop_
_entity_poly.entity_id
_entity_poly.type
_entity_poly.pdbx_seq_one_letter_code
_entity_poly.pdbx_strand_id
1 'polypeptide(L)'
;MKKILLSAVALLMLFSCQNETTEVAPEASVLARRGCASQEVLEAQLKADPTLALRMNEIEAFTQKAMLSGRLVNGKVEIPVVVNVLYKTAAENISDAQIQSQIDVLNDDFNATNSDFSSTPALFSGVAANVGITFVLETVNRKSTTKTSWGTRDAMKKTKQGGLDPTSPTTKLNMWACTIGGGILGYAQFPGGSTTTDGVVIDSKYFGLSGSGAYPYNLGRTATHEVGHWMNLRHIWGDATCGSDLVSDTPTHNTANYGVPAYPHYSTCTGTPVEMTMNYMDYTDDRGMYMFSNGQKSRMAAIFVSGGSRAGFGI
;
A
#
# COMPACT_ATOMS: atom_id res chain seq x y z
N MET A 1 85.24 -1.06 37.09
CA MET A 1 85.38 0.28 37.70
C MET A 1 85.10 1.36 36.65
N LYS A 2 83.95 2.04 36.72
CA LYS A 2 83.77 3.48 36.48
C LYS A 2 82.27 3.81 36.49
N LYS A 3 81.89 4.67 37.43
CA LYS A 3 80.57 5.29 37.60
C LYS A 3 80.51 6.55 36.71
N ILE A 4 79.40 6.79 36.02
CA ILE A 4 78.98 8.09 35.46
C ILE A 4 77.44 8.04 35.46
N LEU A 5 76.76 8.61 36.47
CA LEU A 5 76.27 9.99 36.61
C LEU A 5 75.06 10.34 35.71
N LEU A 6 74.00 10.78 36.41
CA LEU A 6 72.64 11.12 35.97
C LEU A 6 72.60 12.28 34.96
N SER A 7 71.56 12.25 34.10
CA SER A 7 70.90 13.47 33.62
C SER A 7 69.37 13.29 33.68
N ALA A 8 68.72 14.29 34.26
CA ALA A 8 67.29 14.35 34.52
C ALA A 8 66.50 14.74 33.27
N VAL A 9 65.35 14.10 33.06
CA VAL A 9 64.26 14.62 32.22
C VAL A 9 62.97 14.49 33.02
N ALA A 10 62.42 15.63 33.42
CA ALA A 10 61.09 15.74 33.99
C ALA A 10 60.07 15.69 32.84
N LEU A 11 59.19 14.68 32.84
CA LEU A 11 58.04 14.61 31.95
C LEU A 11 56.77 14.74 32.80
N LEU A 12 56.10 15.89 32.71
CA LEU A 12 54.77 16.08 33.28
C LEU A 12 53.77 15.21 32.51
N MET A 13 53.20 14.20 33.18
CA MET A 13 52.03 13.47 32.69
C MET A 13 50.77 14.19 33.14
N LEU A 14 50.03 14.76 32.20
CA LEU A 14 48.66 15.25 32.41
C LEU A 14 47.73 14.03 32.40
N PHE A 15 47.16 13.71 33.57
CA PHE A 15 46.05 12.76 33.70
C PHE A 15 44.77 13.39 33.15
N SER A 16 44.28 12.90 32.01
CA SER A 16 42.91 13.13 31.56
C SER A 16 42.04 11.95 32.01
N CYS A 17 41.15 12.19 32.99
CA CYS A 17 40.13 11.23 33.36
C CYS A 17 39.01 11.29 32.29
N GLN A 18 38.97 10.32 31.39
CA GLN A 18 37.77 10.06 30.60
C GLN A 18 36.82 9.18 31.43
N ASN A 19 35.73 9.78 31.89
CA ASN A 19 34.55 9.04 32.34
C ASN A 19 33.92 8.39 31.11
N GLU A 20 34.05 7.07 30.96
CA GLU A 20 33.23 6.29 30.04
C GLU A 20 31.82 6.13 30.64
N THR A 21 30.97 7.13 30.44
CA THR A 21 29.53 6.92 30.47
C THR A 21 29.14 6.26 29.15
N THR A 22 28.89 4.95 29.21
CA THR A 22 28.23 4.20 28.15
C THR A 22 26.77 4.65 28.09
N GLU A 23 26.52 5.75 27.37
CA GLU A 23 25.17 6.10 26.95
C GLU A 23 24.75 5.13 25.85
N VAL A 24 23.96 4.13 26.24
CA VAL A 24 23.15 3.37 25.29
C VAL A 24 22.08 4.34 24.79
N ALA A 25 22.35 4.99 23.66
CA ALA A 25 21.32 5.73 22.93
C ALA A 25 20.20 4.73 22.58
N PRO A 26 18.93 5.02 22.92
CA PRO A 26 17.85 4.20 22.42
C PRO A 26 17.81 4.40 20.92
N GLU A 27 17.95 3.32 20.14
CA GLU A 27 17.57 3.32 18.73
C GLU A 27 16.07 3.60 18.68
N ALA A 28 15.72 4.89 18.60
CA ALA A 28 14.41 5.31 18.17
C ALA A 28 14.26 4.82 16.73
N SER A 29 13.56 3.70 16.56
CA SER A 29 12.94 3.36 15.28
C SER A 29 12.17 4.59 14.84
N VAL A 30 12.74 5.34 13.90
CA VAL A 30 11.98 6.31 13.12
C VAL A 30 10.91 5.46 12.46
N LEU A 31 9.68 5.51 13.00
CA LEU A 31 8.56 4.76 12.47
C LEU A 31 8.52 5.04 10.97
N ALA A 32 8.72 4.00 10.16
CA ALA A 32 8.61 4.15 8.72
C ALA A 32 7.23 4.76 8.43
N ARG A 33 7.18 5.83 7.65
CA ARG A 33 5.90 6.34 7.14
C ARG A 33 5.38 5.38 6.08
N ARG A 34 4.07 5.34 5.83
CA ARG A 34 3.52 4.57 4.71
C ARG A 34 4.17 5.05 3.43
N GLY A 35 4.81 4.13 2.72
CA GLY A 35 5.30 4.34 1.37
C GLY A 35 4.53 3.45 0.42
N CYS A 36 3.67 4.03 -0.41
CA CYS A 36 3.12 3.38 -1.59
C CYS A 36 3.85 3.96 -2.82
N ALA A 37 4.17 3.10 -3.79
CA ALA A 37 4.88 3.51 -5.01
C ALA A 37 3.99 3.49 -6.27
N SER A 38 2.67 3.44 -6.09
CA SER A 38 1.71 3.30 -7.21
C SER A 38 1.76 4.49 -8.17
N GLN A 39 1.96 5.70 -7.66
CA GLN A 39 2.08 6.91 -8.49
C GLN A 39 3.40 6.93 -9.27
N GLU A 40 4.53 6.60 -8.63
CA GLU A 40 5.84 6.52 -9.28
C GLU A 40 5.88 5.41 -10.34
N VAL A 41 5.25 4.27 -10.06
CA VAL A 41 5.11 3.17 -11.03
C VAL A 41 4.24 3.62 -12.20
N LEU A 42 3.12 4.30 -11.95
CA LEU A 42 2.27 4.86 -13.00
C LEU A 42 3.05 5.84 -13.88
N GLU A 43 3.80 6.78 -13.30
CA GLU A 43 4.63 7.74 -14.03
C GLU A 43 5.69 7.04 -14.91
N ALA A 44 6.35 6.01 -14.37
CA ALA A 44 7.30 5.21 -15.13
C ALA A 44 6.62 4.47 -16.29
N GLN A 45 5.40 3.95 -16.09
CA GLN A 45 4.61 3.28 -17.11
C GLN A 45 4.14 4.24 -18.20
N LEU A 46 3.68 5.44 -17.85
CA LEU A 46 3.30 6.51 -18.79
C LEU A 46 4.48 6.95 -19.65
N LYS A 47 5.68 7.02 -19.06
CA LYS A 47 6.92 7.32 -19.80
C LYS A 47 7.32 6.18 -20.75
N ALA A 48 7.14 4.94 -20.34
CA ALA A 48 7.48 3.76 -21.13
C ALA A 48 6.47 3.49 -22.26
N ASP A 49 5.20 3.78 -22.02
CA ASP A 49 4.11 3.64 -22.98
C ASP A 49 3.21 4.89 -22.97
N PRO A 50 3.46 5.87 -23.86
CA PRO A 50 2.65 7.08 -23.95
C PRO A 50 1.17 6.82 -24.28
N THR A 51 0.82 5.64 -24.83
CA THR A 51 -0.58 5.29 -25.14
C THR A 51 -1.37 4.91 -23.88
N LEU A 52 -0.70 4.65 -22.75
CA LEU A 52 -1.35 4.41 -21.47
C LEU A 52 -2.22 5.60 -21.04
N ALA A 53 -1.78 6.83 -21.29
CA ALA A 53 -2.56 8.02 -20.98
C ALA A 53 -3.92 8.03 -21.71
N LEU A 54 -3.95 7.58 -22.97
CA LEU A 54 -5.18 7.48 -23.75
C LEU A 54 -6.12 6.42 -23.15
N ARG A 55 -5.59 5.22 -22.85
CA ARG A 55 -6.39 4.14 -22.23
C ARG A 55 -6.95 4.54 -20.87
N MET A 56 -6.17 5.24 -20.04
CA MET A 56 -6.65 5.74 -18.75
C MET A 56 -7.75 6.80 -18.91
N ASN A 57 -7.63 7.71 -19.87
CA ASN A 57 -8.68 8.68 -20.17
C ASN A 57 -9.98 8.01 -20.65
N GLU A 58 -9.87 6.96 -21.48
CA GLU A 58 -11.02 6.14 -21.89
C GLU A 58 -11.68 5.45 -20.70
N ILE A 59 -10.88 4.92 -19.76
CA ILE A 59 -11.37 4.30 -18.52
C ILE A 59 -12.07 5.33 -17.63
N GLU A 60 -11.53 6.54 -17.48
CA GLU A 60 -12.19 7.61 -16.71
C GLU A 60 -13.51 8.04 -17.36
N ALA A 61 -13.53 8.23 -18.68
CA ALA A 61 -14.76 8.57 -19.41
C ALA A 61 -15.82 7.46 -19.28
N PHE A 62 -15.40 6.20 -19.36
CA PHE A 62 -16.29 5.04 -19.14
C PHE A 62 -16.82 5.03 -17.71
N THR A 63 -15.94 5.21 -16.71
CA THR A 63 -16.27 5.20 -15.28
C THR A 63 -17.31 6.27 -14.97
N GLN A 64 -17.09 7.51 -15.41
CA GLN A 64 -18.04 8.61 -15.24
C GLN A 64 -19.39 8.30 -15.89
N LYS A 65 -19.38 7.78 -17.12
CA LYS A 65 -20.62 7.40 -17.83
C LYS A 65 -21.38 6.28 -17.11
N ALA A 66 -20.68 5.25 -16.61
CA ALA A 66 -21.27 4.14 -15.87
C ALA A 66 -21.94 4.63 -14.57
N MET A 67 -21.25 5.49 -13.82
CA MET A 67 -21.79 6.10 -12.59
C MET A 67 -23.02 6.98 -12.88
N LEU A 68 -22.97 7.83 -13.91
CA LEU A 68 -24.09 8.71 -14.28
C LEU A 68 -25.31 7.95 -14.82
N SER A 69 -25.09 6.81 -15.48
CA SER A 69 -26.18 5.97 -16.02
C SER A 69 -26.73 4.96 -15.00
N GLY A 70 -26.16 4.90 -13.80
CA GLY A 70 -26.50 3.88 -12.80
C GLY A 70 -26.14 2.45 -13.21
N ARG A 71 -25.32 2.27 -14.26
CA ARG A 71 -24.82 0.97 -14.71
C ARG A 71 -23.64 0.57 -13.85
N LEU A 72 -23.93 0.17 -12.62
CA LEU A 72 -22.98 -0.38 -11.67
C LEU A 72 -23.28 -1.87 -11.44
N VAL A 73 -22.29 -2.63 -10.99
CA VAL A 73 -22.53 -4.02 -10.60
C VAL A 73 -23.54 -4.04 -9.45
N ASN A 74 -24.66 -4.73 -9.66
CA ASN A 74 -25.78 -4.84 -8.71
C ASN A 74 -25.84 -6.25 -8.08
N GLY A 75 -24.68 -6.79 -7.73
CA GLY A 75 -24.46 -8.14 -7.22
C GLY A 75 -23.08 -8.27 -6.58
N LYS A 76 -22.78 -9.43 -6.00
CA LYS A 76 -21.51 -9.71 -5.35
C LYS A 76 -20.43 -9.93 -6.42
N VAL A 77 -19.42 -9.06 -6.50
CA VAL A 77 -18.22 -9.33 -7.31
C VAL A 77 -17.35 -10.27 -6.50
N GLU A 78 -17.05 -11.45 -7.05
CA GLU A 78 -16.10 -12.39 -6.46
C GLU A 78 -14.80 -12.33 -7.27
N ILE A 79 -13.69 -12.08 -6.58
CA ILE A 79 -12.37 -11.89 -7.18
C ILE A 79 -11.50 -13.07 -6.79
N PRO A 80 -11.19 -13.96 -7.74
CA PRO A 80 -10.15 -14.96 -7.58
C PRO A 80 -8.79 -14.30 -7.31
N VAL A 81 -8.08 -14.79 -6.30
CA VAL A 81 -6.77 -14.26 -5.90
C VAL A 81 -5.68 -15.33 -6.05
N VAL A 82 -4.58 -14.94 -6.70
CA VAL A 82 -3.33 -15.71 -6.75
C VAL A 82 -2.27 -14.95 -5.98
N VAL A 83 -1.70 -15.61 -4.96
CA VAL A 83 -0.61 -15.03 -4.14
C VAL A 83 0.73 -15.65 -4.55
N ASN A 84 1.66 -14.80 -4.98
CA ASN A 84 2.97 -15.16 -5.47
C ASN A 84 4.05 -14.74 -4.45
N VAL A 85 4.52 -15.69 -3.64
CA VAL A 85 5.52 -15.45 -2.59
C VAL A 85 6.94 -15.66 -3.16
N LEU A 86 7.75 -14.61 -3.10
CA LEU A 86 9.18 -14.66 -3.45
C LEU A 86 10.02 -14.39 -2.21
N TYR A 87 10.80 -15.38 -1.80
CA TYR A 87 11.48 -15.36 -0.50
C TYR A 87 12.94 -15.75 -0.60
N LYS A 88 13.82 -15.08 0.16
CA LYS A 88 15.22 -15.46 0.36
C LYS A 88 15.42 -16.09 1.74
N THR A 89 14.72 -15.59 2.75
CA THR A 89 14.79 -16.06 4.14
C THR A 89 13.52 -16.80 4.56
N ALA A 90 13.57 -17.50 5.70
CA ALA A 90 12.40 -18.16 6.26
C ALA A 90 11.30 -17.16 6.66
N ALA A 91 11.67 -15.95 7.11
CA ALA A 91 10.72 -14.91 7.49
C ALA A 91 9.96 -14.33 6.28
N GLU A 92 10.61 -14.21 5.12
CA GLU A 92 9.98 -13.77 3.87
C GLU A 92 9.08 -14.84 3.25
N ASN A 93 9.26 -16.12 3.63
CA ASN A 93 8.40 -17.22 3.21
C ASN A 93 7.13 -17.30 4.08
N ILE A 94 6.32 -16.24 4.04
CA ILE A 94 5.13 -16.04 4.88
C ILE A 94 4.20 -17.26 4.86
N SER A 95 3.62 -17.62 6.02
CA SER A 95 2.79 -18.82 6.14
C SER A 95 1.47 -18.71 5.36
N ASP A 96 0.85 -19.85 5.03
CA ASP A 96 -0.49 -19.86 4.42
C ASP A 96 -1.54 -19.21 5.34
N ALA A 97 -1.39 -19.32 6.66
CA ALA A 97 -2.27 -18.64 7.62
C ALA A 97 -2.14 -17.11 7.55
N GLN A 98 -0.93 -16.59 7.40
CA GLN A 98 -0.71 -15.15 7.20
C GLN A 98 -1.29 -14.69 5.86
N ILE A 99 -1.16 -15.49 4.80
CA ILE A 99 -1.78 -15.20 3.51
C ILE A 99 -3.31 -15.20 3.63
N GLN A 100 -3.90 -16.22 4.25
CA GLN A 100 -5.34 -16.29 4.46
C GLN A 100 -5.85 -15.10 5.27
N SER A 101 -5.13 -14.69 6.32
CA SER A 101 -5.50 -13.51 7.11
C SER A 101 -5.57 -12.22 6.28
N GLN A 102 -4.77 -12.10 5.21
CA GLN A 102 -4.87 -10.96 4.30
C GLN A 102 -6.16 -11.01 3.47
N ILE A 103 -6.56 -12.20 3.05
CA ILE A 103 -7.80 -12.41 2.29
C ILE A 103 -9.00 -12.11 3.18
N ASP A 104 -8.95 -12.53 4.45
CA ASP A 104 -9.98 -12.22 5.44
C ASP A 104 -10.07 -10.70 5.68
N VAL A 105 -8.93 -10.02 5.85
CA VAL A 105 -8.86 -8.55 5.96
C VAL A 105 -9.46 -7.85 4.73
N LEU A 106 -9.11 -8.28 3.52
CA LEU A 106 -9.70 -7.71 2.30
C LEU A 106 -11.22 -7.91 2.26
N ASN A 107 -11.69 -9.09 2.66
CA ASN A 107 -13.12 -9.35 2.75
C ASN A 107 -13.80 -8.45 3.80
N ASP A 108 -13.16 -8.22 4.94
CA ASP A 108 -13.69 -7.35 5.97
C ASP A 108 -13.79 -5.89 5.52
N ASP A 109 -12.72 -5.36 4.94
CA ASP A 109 -12.62 -3.95 4.56
C ASP A 109 -13.52 -3.59 3.39
N PHE A 110 -13.63 -4.48 2.40
CA PHE A 110 -14.48 -4.27 1.24
C PHE A 110 -15.95 -4.61 1.49
N ASN A 111 -16.30 -5.23 2.63
CA ASN A 111 -17.70 -5.48 3.00
C ASN A 111 -18.15 -4.70 4.26
N ALA A 112 -17.33 -3.79 4.78
CA ALA A 112 -17.60 -3.04 6.00
C ALA A 112 -17.91 -3.94 7.21
N THR A 113 -17.26 -5.11 7.28
CA THR A 113 -17.33 -6.05 8.41
C THR A 113 -16.10 -5.98 9.31
N ASN A 114 -15.13 -5.13 8.97
CA ASN A 114 -14.00 -4.80 9.82
C ASN A 114 -14.46 -4.22 11.16
N SER A 115 -13.88 -4.72 12.26
CA SER A 115 -14.33 -4.39 13.62
C SER A 115 -14.20 -2.91 14.00
N ASP A 116 -13.33 -2.18 13.31
CA ASP A 116 -13.09 -0.74 13.49
C ASP A 116 -13.99 0.15 12.62
N PHE A 117 -14.81 -0.42 11.72
CA PHE A 117 -15.72 0.34 10.83
C PHE A 117 -16.67 1.27 11.61
N SER A 118 -17.15 0.82 12.77
CA SER A 118 -18.02 1.62 13.65
C SER A 118 -17.33 2.84 14.28
N SER A 119 -16.01 2.94 14.15
CA SER A 119 -15.23 4.11 14.60
C SER A 119 -15.33 5.29 13.62
N THR A 120 -15.97 5.10 12.45
CA THR A 120 -16.27 6.16 11.49
C THR A 120 -16.94 7.36 12.15
N PRO A 121 -16.34 8.56 12.07
CA PRO A 121 -16.95 9.75 12.64
C PRO A 121 -18.33 10.02 12.06
N ALA A 122 -19.24 10.55 12.88
CA ALA A 122 -20.63 10.82 12.49
C ALA A 122 -20.73 11.65 11.20
N LEU A 123 -19.80 12.59 10.98
CA LEU A 123 -19.70 13.40 9.76
C LEU A 123 -19.61 12.56 8.48
N PHE A 124 -18.93 11.42 8.52
CA PHE A 124 -18.68 10.56 7.36
C PHE A 124 -19.56 9.29 7.33
N SER A 125 -20.35 9.05 8.39
CA SER A 125 -21.22 7.86 8.49
C SER A 125 -22.21 7.73 7.31
N GLY A 126 -22.70 8.85 6.77
CA GLY A 126 -23.61 8.86 5.63
C GLY A 126 -22.96 8.52 4.28
N VAL A 127 -21.63 8.57 4.19
CA VAL A 127 -20.87 8.25 2.97
C VAL A 127 -20.04 6.97 3.10
N ALA A 128 -19.93 6.38 4.29
CA ALA A 128 -19.19 5.14 4.50
C ALA A 128 -19.86 3.96 3.77
N ALA A 129 -19.05 3.15 3.10
CA ALA A 129 -19.53 2.14 2.17
C ALA A 129 -19.17 0.71 2.58
N ASN A 130 -20.16 -0.17 2.47
CA ASN A 130 -19.93 -1.57 2.13
C ASN A 130 -19.73 -1.64 0.60
N VAL A 131 -18.51 -1.93 0.13
CA VAL A 131 -18.20 -2.00 -1.31
C VAL A 131 -18.89 -3.19 -1.98
N GLY A 132 -18.99 -4.33 -1.30
CA GLY A 132 -19.70 -5.52 -1.77
C GLY A 132 -18.85 -6.43 -2.68
N ILE A 133 -17.54 -6.46 -2.43
CA ILE A 133 -16.58 -7.29 -3.18
C ILE A 133 -16.04 -8.37 -2.25
N THR A 134 -15.96 -9.60 -2.73
CA THR A 134 -15.35 -10.73 -2.01
C THR A 134 -14.13 -11.24 -2.74
N PHE A 135 -13.11 -11.60 -1.98
CA PHE A 135 -11.86 -12.17 -2.46
C PHE A 135 -11.78 -13.63 -2.05
N VAL A 136 -11.41 -14.49 -3.00
CA VAL A 136 -11.27 -15.94 -2.79
C VAL A 136 -9.86 -16.36 -3.18
N LEU A 137 -9.11 -16.90 -2.22
CA LEU A 137 -7.79 -17.45 -2.48
C LEU A 137 -7.90 -18.72 -3.33
N GLU A 138 -7.29 -18.71 -4.51
CA GLU A 138 -7.28 -19.89 -5.39
C GLU A 138 -5.93 -20.61 -5.39
N THR A 139 -4.84 -19.85 -5.42
CA THR A 139 -3.50 -20.43 -5.57
C THR A 139 -2.47 -19.62 -4.81
N VAL A 140 -1.58 -20.34 -4.13
CA VAL A 140 -0.36 -19.80 -3.56
C VAL A 140 0.82 -20.39 -4.32
N ASN A 141 1.55 -19.53 -5.04
CA ASN A 141 2.81 -19.89 -5.69
C ASN A 141 3.97 -19.43 -4.80
N ARG A 142 5.00 -20.25 -4.66
CA ARG A 142 6.18 -19.93 -3.83
C ARG A 142 7.45 -20.17 -4.62
N LYS A 143 8.41 -19.25 -4.53
CA LYS A 143 9.72 -19.39 -5.17
C LYS A 143 10.84 -18.79 -4.33
N SER A 144 11.85 -19.60 -4.01
CA SER A 144 13.06 -19.11 -3.35
C SER A 144 13.90 -18.26 -4.31
N THR A 145 14.53 -17.20 -3.80
CA THR A 145 15.38 -16.29 -4.57
C THR A 145 16.67 -15.95 -3.81
N THR A 146 17.69 -15.48 -4.52
CA THR A 146 18.92 -14.94 -3.93
C THR A 146 18.88 -13.40 -3.79
N LYS A 147 17.89 -12.75 -4.42
CA LYS A 147 17.69 -11.29 -4.36
C LYS A 147 17.32 -10.88 -2.94
N THR A 148 17.92 -9.78 -2.46
CA THR A 148 17.61 -9.16 -1.17
C THR A 148 16.52 -8.10 -1.27
N SER A 149 16.24 -7.61 -2.47
CA SER A 149 15.20 -6.62 -2.75
C SER A 149 14.79 -6.71 -4.22
N TRP A 150 13.51 -6.47 -4.50
CA TRP A 150 12.95 -6.46 -5.84
C TRP A 150 12.74 -5.06 -6.42
N GLY A 151 12.64 -4.03 -5.57
CA GLY A 151 12.28 -2.66 -5.96
C GLY A 151 10.90 -2.60 -6.64
N THR A 152 10.65 -1.56 -7.42
CA THR A 152 9.35 -1.26 -8.03
C THR A 152 9.33 -1.36 -9.56
N ARG A 153 10.36 -1.99 -10.16
CA ARG A 153 10.51 -2.13 -11.63
C ARG A 153 9.92 -3.43 -12.19
N ASP A 154 8.97 -4.04 -11.47
CA ASP A 154 8.24 -5.26 -11.85
C ASP A 154 9.10 -6.50 -12.12
N ALA A 155 10.33 -6.58 -11.59
CA ALA A 155 11.18 -7.76 -11.77
C ALA A 155 10.61 -9.02 -11.08
N MET A 156 9.89 -8.84 -9.96
CA MET A 156 9.18 -9.91 -9.24
C MET A 156 8.04 -10.51 -10.06
N LYS A 157 7.49 -9.76 -11.02
CA LYS A 157 6.40 -10.18 -11.89
C LYS A 157 6.86 -10.93 -13.14
N LYS A 158 8.16 -11.26 -13.25
CA LYS A 158 8.79 -11.79 -14.47
C LYS A 158 9.65 -13.01 -14.16
N THR A 159 9.26 -14.20 -14.62
CA THR A 159 10.04 -15.45 -14.45
C THR A 159 11.46 -15.33 -14.99
N LYS A 160 11.62 -14.67 -16.15
CA LYS A 160 12.92 -14.37 -16.79
C LYS A 160 13.84 -13.50 -15.95
N GLN A 161 13.32 -12.76 -14.96
CA GLN A 161 14.08 -11.93 -14.03
C GLN A 161 14.16 -12.53 -12.62
N GLY A 162 13.81 -13.82 -12.51
CA GLY A 162 13.81 -14.59 -11.26
C GLY A 162 12.48 -14.58 -10.52
N GLY A 163 11.49 -13.78 -10.95
CA GLY A 163 10.18 -13.65 -10.34
C GLY A 163 9.19 -14.77 -10.69
N LEU A 164 7.90 -14.43 -10.63
CA LEU A 164 6.75 -15.24 -11.02
C LEU A 164 5.85 -14.41 -11.94
N ASP A 165 5.55 -14.94 -13.12
CA ASP A 165 4.65 -14.27 -14.08
C ASP A 165 3.20 -14.26 -13.54
N PRO A 166 2.38 -13.26 -13.89
CA PRO A 166 0.97 -13.25 -13.49
C PRO A 166 0.23 -14.48 -14.01
N THR A 167 -0.65 -15.03 -13.18
CA THR A 167 -1.57 -16.12 -13.54
C THR A 167 -2.92 -15.52 -13.92
N SER A 168 -3.34 -15.70 -15.18
CA SER A 168 -4.64 -15.25 -15.71
C SER A 168 -5.06 -13.83 -15.28
N PRO A 169 -4.23 -12.80 -15.52
CA PRO A 169 -4.43 -11.43 -15.00
C PRO A 169 -5.73 -10.74 -15.46
N THR A 170 -6.42 -11.29 -16.47
CA THR A 170 -7.72 -10.79 -16.94
C THR A 170 -8.90 -11.31 -16.13
N THR A 171 -8.70 -12.33 -15.29
CA THR A 171 -9.76 -12.97 -14.48
C THR A 171 -9.34 -13.25 -13.02
N LYS A 172 -8.08 -12.97 -12.66
CA LYS A 172 -7.54 -13.17 -11.30
C LYS A 172 -6.70 -11.99 -10.84
N LEU A 173 -6.88 -11.59 -9.59
CA LEU A 173 -6.03 -10.62 -8.93
C LEU A 173 -4.73 -11.32 -8.56
N ASN A 174 -3.63 -10.83 -9.13
CA ASN A 174 -2.30 -11.32 -8.79
C ASN A 174 -1.70 -10.43 -7.70
N MET A 175 -1.37 -11.03 -6.56
CA MET A 175 -0.69 -10.37 -5.45
C MET A 175 0.72 -10.97 -5.33
N TRP A 176 1.76 -10.13 -5.32
CA TRP A 176 3.12 -10.58 -5.01
C TRP A 176 3.49 -10.21 -3.59
N ALA A 177 4.02 -11.16 -2.83
CA ALA A 177 4.57 -10.96 -1.50
C ALA A 177 6.10 -11.14 -1.57
N CYS A 178 6.86 -10.06 -1.42
CA CYS A 178 8.32 -10.10 -1.54
C CYS A 178 8.98 -8.87 -0.91
N THR A 179 10.25 -8.93 -0.53
CA THR A 179 10.97 -7.76 -0.02
C THR A 179 11.14 -6.70 -1.12
N ILE A 180 10.40 -5.60 -1.02
CA ILE A 180 10.44 -4.49 -2.00
C ILE A 180 11.69 -3.65 -1.73
N GLY A 181 11.90 -3.26 -0.48
CA GLY A 181 12.99 -2.38 -0.02
C GLY A 181 12.69 -0.89 -0.21
N GLY A 182 13.61 -0.03 0.27
CA GLY A 182 13.50 1.43 0.10
C GLY A 182 12.41 2.11 0.96
N GLY A 183 11.87 1.42 1.98
CA GLY A 183 10.79 1.95 2.81
C GLY A 183 9.40 1.85 2.16
N ILE A 184 9.28 1.18 1.02
CA ILE A 184 8.02 0.98 0.30
C ILE A 184 7.30 -0.23 0.89
N LEU A 185 6.05 -0.04 1.30
CA LEU A 185 5.19 -1.10 1.84
C LEU A 185 4.48 -1.87 0.74
N GLY A 186 4.10 -1.19 -0.34
CA GLY A 186 3.37 -1.77 -1.45
C GLY A 186 3.31 -0.87 -2.68
N TYR A 187 2.82 -1.44 -3.78
CA TYR A 187 2.38 -0.69 -4.94
C TYR A 187 1.41 -1.52 -5.78
N ALA A 188 0.61 -0.84 -6.57
CA ALA A 188 -0.33 -1.42 -7.52
C ALA A 188 0.00 -0.97 -8.95
N GLN A 189 -0.55 -1.71 -9.92
CA GLN A 189 -0.73 -1.20 -11.26
C GLN A 189 -2.17 -0.71 -11.43
N PHE A 190 -2.34 0.55 -11.83
CA PHE A 190 -3.64 1.11 -12.21
C PHE A 190 -4.23 0.41 -13.45
N PRO A 191 -5.57 0.42 -13.63
CA PRO A 191 -6.20 -0.04 -14.86
C PRO A 191 -5.65 0.65 -16.12
N GLY A 192 -5.57 -0.10 -17.22
CA GLY A 192 -5.02 0.36 -18.50
C GLY A 192 -3.53 0.01 -18.72
N GLY A 193 -2.84 -0.41 -17.66
CA GLY A 193 -1.48 -0.96 -17.74
C GLY A 193 -1.41 -2.34 -18.42
N SER A 194 -0.19 -2.86 -18.58
CA SER A 194 0.05 -4.15 -19.23
C SER A 194 -0.47 -5.33 -18.40
N THR A 195 -1.14 -6.29 -19.04
CA THR A 195 -1.58 -7.53 -18.36
C THR A 195 -0.40 -8.36 -17.84
N THR A 196 0.80 -8.22 -18.42
CA THR A 196 2.00 -8.94 -17.97
C THR A 196 2.56 -8.45 -16.63
N THR A 197 2.03 -7.36 -16.10
CA THR A 197 2.43 -6.77 -14.82
C THR A 197 1.24 -6.34 -13.95
N ASP A 198 0.00 -6.67 -14.35
CA ASP A 198 -1.22 -6.29 -13.63
C ASP A 198 -1.32 -7.00 -12.28
N GLY A 199 -1.78 -6.26 -11.27
CA GLY A 199 -1.92 -6.72 -9.90
C GLY A 199 -1.21 -5.80 -8.90
N VAL A 200 -1.00 -6.31 -7.69
CA VAL A 200 -0.44 -5.57 -6.54
C VAL A 200 0.78 -6.27 -5.98
N VAL A 201 1.73 -5.52 -5.46
CA VAL A 201 2.91 -6.03 -4.77
C VAL A 201 2.92 -5.46 -3.37
N ILE A 202 3.08 -6.32 -2.37
CA ILE A 202 3.13 -5.96 -0.97
C ILE A 202 4.43 -6.51 -0.41
N ASP A 203 5.13 -5.70 0.39
CA ASP A 203 6.30 -6.19 1.09
C ASP A 203 5.89 -7.32 2.05
N SER A 204 6.58 -8.46 1.97
CA SER A 204 6.23 -9.64 2.76
C SER A 204 6.15 -9.37 4.28
N LYS A 205 6.88 -8.36 4.76
CA LYS A 205 6.83 -7.92 6.17
C LYS A 205 5.46 -7.34 6.56
N TYR A 206 4.76 -6.68 5.64
CA TYR A 206 3.49 -5.97 5.87
C TYR A 206 2.29 -6.67 5.22
N PHE A 207 2.42 -7.96 4.88
CA PHE A 207 1.37 -8.77 4.28
C PHE A 207 0.48 -9.42 5.35
N GLY A 208 -0.84 -9.26 5.23
CA GLY A 208 -1.82 -9.83 6.15
C GLY A 208 -1.70 -9.30 7.57
N LEU A 209 -2.27 -10.05 8.52
CA LEU A 209 -2.03 -9.81 9.94
C LEU A 209 -0.62 -10.31 10.27
N SER A 210 0.32 -9.38 10.40
CA SER A 210 1.72 -9.68 10.64
C SER A 210 2.15 -9.41 12.09
N GLY A 211 3.32 -9.95 12.46
CA GLY A 211 3.83 -9.82 13.82
C GLY A 211 4.19 -8.38 14.22
N SER A 212 4.39 -8.14 15.51
CA SER A 212 4.67 -6.81 16.08
C SER A 212 5.88 -6.08 15.47
N GLY A 213 6.84 -6.80 14.88
CA GLY A 213 7.97 -6.21 14.16
C GLY A 213 7.58 -5.44 12.88
N ALA A 214 6.34 -5.58 12.42
CA ALA A 214 5.75 -4.86 11.29
C ALA A 214 4.85 -3.69 11.71
N TYR A 215 4.62 -3.48 13.01
CA TYR A 215 3.90 -2.32 13.51
C TYR A 215 4.55 -1.01 13.00
N PRO A 216 3.78 -0.01 12.54
CA PRO A 216 2.32 0.12 12.65
C PRO A 216 1.51 -0.39 11.45
N TYR A 217 2.11 -1.14 10.52
CA TYR A 217 1.47 -1.63 9.28
C TYR A 217 1.31 -3.15 9.30
N ASN A 218 0.63 -3.64 10.32
CA ASN A 218 0.53 -5.06 10.64
C ASN A 218 -0.91 -5.58 10.70
N LEU A 219 -1.88 -4.82 10.19
CA LEU A 219 -3.30 -5.19 10.14
C LEU A 219 -3.80 -5.40 8.71
N GLY A 220 -2.89 -5.56 7.74
CA GLY A 220 -3.20 -5.91 6.35
C GLY A 220 -3.76 -4.76 5.50
N ARG A 221 -3.79 -3.51 6.00
CA ARG A 221 -4.38 -2.39 5.25
C ARG A 221 -3.51 -1.89 4.12
N THR A 222 -2.23 -2.23 4.11
CA THR A 222 -1.37 -2.02 2.93
C THR A 222 -1.98 -2.69 1.70
N ALA A 223 -2.43 -3.94 1.79
CA ALA A 223 -3.06 -4.58 0.64
C ALA A 223 -4.43 -3.98 0.31
N THR A 224 -5.24 -3.59 1.31
CA THR A 224 -6.51 -2.89 1.09
C THR A 224 -6.30 -1.61 0.26
N HIS A 225 -5.29 -0.82 0.61
CA HIS A 225 -4.88 0.38 -0.11
C HIS A 225 -4.45 0.08 -1.56
N GLU A 226 -3.52 -0.87 -1.76
CA GLU A 226 -3.04 -1.20 -3.11
C GLU A 226 -4.14 -1.81 -3.99
N VAL A 227 -5.05 -2.61 -3.41
CA VAL A 227 -6.20 -3.14 -4.15
C VAL A 227 -7.17 -2.02 -4.53
N GLY A 228 -7.31 -0.98 -3.70
CA GLY A 228 -8.01 0.25 -4.08
C GLY A 228 -7.44 0.89 -5.35
N HIS A 229 -6.11 1.03 -5.45
CA HIS A 229 -5.45 1.51 -6.67
C HIS A 229 -5.67 0.60 -7.87
N TRP A 230 -5.55 -0.72 -7.68
CA TRP A 230 -5.85 -1.71 -8.72
C TRP A 230 -7.30 -1.59 -9.22
N MET A 231 -8.23 -1.14 -8.35
CA MET A 231 -9.63 -0.84 -8.66
C MET A 231 -9.92 0.63 -9.02
N ASN A 232 -8.92 1.36 -9.53
CA ASN A 232 -9.06 2.72 -10.06
C ASN A 232 -9.29 3.83 -9.02
N LEU A 233 -8.94 3.60 -7.75
CA LEU A 233 -8.91 4.65 -6.74
C LEU A 233 -7.54 5.35 -6.73
N ARG A 234 -7.56 6.66 -6.53
CA ARG A 234 -6.35 7.47 -6.34
C ARG A 234 -6.12 7.68 -4.85
N HIS A 235 -4.93 8.14 -4.49
CA HIS A 235 -4.71 8.70 -3.17
C HIS A 235 -5.71 9.83 -2.91
N ILE A 236 -6.22 9.92 -1.67
CA ILE A 236 -7.34 10.82 -1.35
C ILE A 236 -7.00 12.31 -1.53
N TRP A 237 -5.71 12.68 -1.45
CA TRP A 237 -5.24 14.05 -1.73
C TRP A 237 -4.98 14.32 -3.22
N GLY A 238 -5.13 13.31 -4.08
CA GLY A 238 -4.98 13.43 -5.54
C GLY A 238 -3.55 13.65 -6.03
N ASP A 239 -2.53 13.27 -5.24
CA ASP A 239 -1.10 13.37 -5.61
C ASP A 239 -0.64 14.80 -5.95
N ALA A 240 -1.38 15.81 -5.50
CA ALA A 240 -1.07 17.23 -5.62
C ALA A 240 -1.62 18.00 -4.42
N THR A 241 -1.05 19.17 -4.12
CA THR A 241 -1.59 20.04 -3.07
C THR A 241 -3.01 20.49 -3.44
N CYS A 242 -3.99 20.14 -2.63
CA CYS A 242 -5.41 20.37 -2.92
C CYS A 242 -5.85 19.76 -4.27
N GLY A 243 -5.30 18.58 -4.58
CA GLY A 243 -5.66 17.81 -5.76
C GLY A 243 -7.04 17.17 -5.64
N SER A 244 -7.37 16.34 -6.63
CA SER A 244 -8.61 15.57 -6.64
C SER A 244 -8.30 14.09 -6.90
N ASP A 245 -8.93 13.24 -6.11
CA ASP A 245 -8.96 11.79 -6.29
C ASP A 245 -10.06 11.32 -7.26
N LEU A 246 -10.81 12.29 -7.84
CA LEU A 246 -11.96 12.09 -8.73
C LEU A 246 -13.17 11.44 -8.04
N VAL A 247 -13.30 11.61 -6.72
CA VAL A 247 -14.44 11.18 -5.92
C VAL A 247 -15.04 12.40 -5.22
N SER A 248 -16.36 12.59 -5.36
CA SER A 248 -17.01 13.81 -4.86
C SER A 248 -17.36 13.79 -3.38
N ASP A 249 -17.42 12.60 -2.77
CA ASP A 249 -17.76 12.41 -1.35
C ASP A 249 -16.53 12.20 -0.46
N THR A 250 -15.32 12.26 -1.03
CA THR A 250 -14.08 12.44 -0.29
C THR A 250 -13.78 13.95 -0.22
N PRO A 251 -13.63 14.53 0.97
CA PRO A 251 -13.23 15.92 1.11
C PRO A 251 -11.86 16.17 0.48
N THR A 252 -11.59 17.40 0.03
CA THR A 252 -10.26 17.76 -0.50
C THR A 252 -9.23 17.73 0.63
N HIS A 253 -8.13 16.99 0.44
CA HIS A 253 -6.98 17.00 1.35
C HIS A 253 -5.87 17.88 0.79
N ASN A 254 -5.08 18.53 1.67
CA ASN A 254 -3.94 19.32 1.19
C ASN A 254 -2.70 18.47 0.93
N THR A 255 -2.58 17.32 1.58
CA THR A 255 -1.49 16.36 1.39
C THR A 255 -1.87 15.01 2.03
N ALA A 256 -0.95 14.04 2.00
CA ALA A 256 -1.09 12.77 2.68
C ALA A 256 -0.95 12.93 4.22
N ASN A 257 -1.76 12.18 4.96
CA ASN A 257 -1.66 12.11 6.42
C ASN A 257 -0.91 10.85 6.86
N TYR A 258 -0.28 10.91 8.04
CA TYR A 258 0.49 9.78 8.60
C TYR A 258 0.17 9.59 10.08
N GLY A 259 0.49 8.42 10.62
CA GLY A 259 0.15 8.08 12.00
C GLY A 259 -1.36 7.90 12.17
N VAL A 260 -1.89 8.36 13.30
CA VAL A 260 -3.33 8.42 13.57
C VAL A 260 -3.68 9.87 13.94
N PRO A 261 -3.97 10.74 12.95
CA PRO A 261 -4.30 12.13 13.20
C PRO A 261 -5.49 12.28 14.16
N ALA A 262 -5.43 13.27 15.05
CA ALA A 262 -6.56 13.59 15.92
C ALA A 262 -7.74 14.11 15.09
N TYR A 263 -8.94 13.62 15.37
CA TYR A 263 -10.17 14.07 14.72
C TYR A 263 -10.80 15.25 15.48
N PRO A 264 -11.31 16.29 14.80
CA PRO A 264 -11.22 16.52 13.35
C PRO A 264 -9.84 17.05 12.92
N HIS A 265 -9.34 16.56 11.78
CA HIS A 265 -8.20 17.14 11.08
C HIS A 265 -8.70 18.05 9.96
N TYR A 266 -8.18 19.27 9.86
CA TYR A 266 -8.66 20.26 8.87
C TYR A 266 -7.63 20.47 7.77
N SER A 267 -8.10 20.43 6.53
CA SER A 267 -7.27 20.75 5.38
C SER A 267 -6.96 22.23 5.29
N THR A 268 -5.79 22.59 4.77
CA THR A 268 -5.46 23.99 4.43
C THR A 268 -6.05 24.45 3.10
N CYS A 269 -6.78 23.59 2.38
CA CYS A 269 -7.43 23.93 1.12
C CYS A 269 -8.62 24.90 1.32
N THR A 270 -9.06 25.53 0.22
CA THR A 270 -10.20 26.46 0.23
C THR A 270 -11.44 25.80 0.85
N GLY A 271 -12.07 26.50 1.80
CA GLY A 271 -13.22 25.99 2.55
C GLY A 271 -12.86 25.19 3.80
N THR A 272 -11.58 24.93 4.04
CA THR A 272 -11.05 24.25 5.24
C THR A 272 -11.84 22.97 5.58
N PRO A 273 -11.99 22.04 4.61
CA PRO A 273 -12.76 20.82 4.84
C PRO A 273 -12.14 19.98 5.95
N VAL A 274 -12.99 19.24 6.68
CA VAL A 274 -12.52 18.18 7.57
C VAL A 274 -12.04 17.02 6.71
N GLU A 275 -10.78 16.65 6.86
CA GLU A 275 -10.17 15.55 6.12
C GLU A 275 -10.67 14.18 6.61
N MET A 276 -10.87 13.27 5.66
CA MET A 276 -11.26 11.88 5.91
C MET A 276 -10.00 11.04 6.12
N THR A 277 -9.23 11.35 7.17
CA THR A 277 -7.92 10.72 7.46
C THR A 277 -7.97 9.21 7.72
N MET A 278 -9.17 8.69 7.95
CA MET A 278 -9.46 7.27 8.14
C MET A 278 -9.80 6.50 6.86
N ASN A 279 -9.76 7.18 5.71
CA ASN A 279 -9.95 6.51 4.43
C ASN A 279 -8.78 5.58 4.12
N TYR A 280 -9.05 4.40 3.57
CA TYR A 280 -7.99 3.47 3.17
C TYR A 280 -7.03 4.03 2.11
N MET A 281 -7.43 5.07 1.36
CA MET A 281 -6.60 5.72 0.34
C MET A 281 -5.76 6.91 0.88
N ASP A 282 -5.69 7.10 2.20
CA ASP A 282 -4.70 7.98 2.85
C ASP A 282 -3.46 7.17 3.30
N TYR A 283 -2.45 7.83 3.87
CA TYR A 283 -1.18 7.23 4.32
C TYR A 283 -1.07 6.98 5.83
N THR A 284 -2.20 6.98 6.53
CA THR A 284 -2.26 6.71 7.96
C THR A 284 -1.78 5.30 8.31
N ASP A 285 -1.49 5.08 9.60
CA ASP A 285 -1.19 3.76 10.14
C ASP A 285 -2.38 2.82 9.90
N ASP A 286 -2.16 1.51 9.83
CA ASP A 286 -3.25 0.55 9.54
C ASP A 286 -4.43 0.70 10.52
N ARG A 287 -4.15 0.96 11.80
CA ARG A 287 -5.20 1.18 12.83
C ARG A 287 -5.94 2.52 12.69
N GLY A 288 -5.45 3.42 11.86
CA GLY A 288 -6.04 4.72 11.59
C GLY A 288 -7.02 4.72 10.42
N MET A 289 -7.03 3.66 9.61
CA MET A 289 -7.86 3.55 8.40
C MET A 289 -8.84 2.39 8.47
N TYR A 290 -10.11 2.67 8.17
CA TYR A 290 -11.18 1.70 8.39
C TYR A 290 -12.42 1.93 7.51
N MET A 291 -12.34 2.74 6.46
CA MET A 291 -13.47 2.94 5.53
C MET A 291 -13.06 3.28 4.08
N PHE A 292 -13.93 2.87 3.16
CA PHE A 292 -14.11 3.48 1.85
C PHE A 292 -15.39 4.33 1.82
N SER A 293 -15.51 5.24 0.87
CA SER A 293 -16.73 6.02 0.60
C SER A 293 -17.66 5.39 -0.45
N ASN A 294 -18.90 5.83 -0.52
CA ASN A 294 -19.89 5.39 -1.53
C ASN A 294 -19.48 5.81 -2.95
N GLY A 295 -18.81 6.95 -3.09
CA GLY A 295 -18.21 7.39 -4.35
C GLY A 295 -17.05 6.49 -4.78
N GLN A 296 -16.16 6.11 -3.84
CA GLN A 296 -15.10 5.15 -4.11
C GLN A 296 -15.67 3.78 -4.52
N LYS A 297 -16.69 3.28 -3.81
CA LYS A 297 -17.45 2.08 -4.20
C LYS A 297 -17.95 2.16 -5.64
N SER A 298 -18.57 3.28 -6.01
CA SER A 298 -19.15 3.46 -7.34
C SER A 298 -18.09 3.44 -8.44
N ARG A 299 -16.91 4.05 -8.21
CA ARG A 299 -15.78 3.99 -9.14
C ARG A 299 -15.22 2.58 -9.29
N MET A 300 -15.04 1.86 -8.19
CA MET A 300 -14.60 0.46 -8.22
C MET A 300 -15.61 -0.42 -8.97
N ALA A 301 -16.91 -0.28 -8.68
CA ALA A 301 -17.94 -1.08 -9.34
C ALA A 301 -18.03 -0.80 -10.85
N ALA A 302 -17.77 0.43 -11.29
CA ALA A 302 -17.86 0.82 -12.69
C ALA A 302 -16.87 0.05 -13.59
N ILE A 303 -15.67 -0.29 -13.12
CA ILE A 303 -14.70 -0.99 -13.97
C ILE A 303 -15.02 -2.49 -14.16
N PHE A 304 -15.91 -3.05 -13.37
CA PHE A 304 -16.32 -4.47 -13.45
C PHE A 304 -17.56 -4.72 -14.31
N VAL A 305 -18.32 -3.68 -14.70
CA VAL A 305 -19.47 -3.88 -15.60
C VAL A 305 -19.01 -4.19 -17.02
N SER A 306 -19.86 -4.82 -17.82
CA SER A 306 -19.56 -5.09 -19.24
C SER A 306 -19.07 -3.83 -19.97
N GLY A 307 -17.93 -3.93 -20.65
CA GLY A 307 -17.23 -2.83 -21.31
C GLY A 307 -16.21 -2.08 -20.44
N GLY A 308 -16.22 -2.31 -19.13
CA GLY A 308 -15.23 -1.78 -18.18
C GLY A 308 -13.88 -2.51 -18.30
N SER A 309 -12.82 -1.87 -17.78
CA SER A 309 -11.45 -2.37 -17.88
C SER A 309 -11.18 -3.69 -17.16
N ARG A 310 -12.05 -4.06 -16.22
CA ARG A 310 -12.00 -5.33 -15.48
C ARG A 310 -13.27 -6.15 -15.65
N ALA A 311 -14.00 -5.97 -16.75
CA ALA A 311 -15.22 -6.74 -17.05
C ALA A 311 -15.01 -8.26 -17.06
N GLY A 312 -13.78 -8.75 -17.28
CA GLY A 312 -13.44 -10.17 -17.22
C GLY A 312 -13.49 -10.80 -15.81
N PHE A 313 -13.60 -9.98 -14.77
CA PHE A 313 -13.80 -10.42 -13.38
C PHE A 313 -15.29 -10.44 -12.99
N GLY A 314 -16.17 -9.85 -13.81
CA GLY A 314 -17.58 -9.61 -13.47
C GLY A 314 -18.51 -10.73 -13.94
N ILE A 315 -19.03 -11.49 -12.96
CA ILE A 315 -20.16 -12.45 -12.96
C ILE A 315 -20.04 -13.63 -13.94
#